data_AF-A0A1P8UIY0-F1
#
_entry.id   AF-A0A1P8UIY0-F1
#
_cell.length_a   1.000
_cell.length_b   1.000
_cell.length_c   1.000
_cell.angle_alpha   90.00
_cell.angle_beta   90.00
_cell.angle_gamma   90.00
#
_symmetry.space_group_name_H-M   'P 1'
#
loop_
_entity.id
_entity.type
_entity.pdbx_description
1 polymer ?
#
loop_
_entity_poly.entity_id
_entity_poly.type
_entity_poly.pdbx_seq_one_letter_code
_entity_poly.pdbx_strand_id
1 'polypeptide(L)'
;MPALPTMAQALHVSDAAIQAIFPAYFAGVACAQLFCGPLSDHYGRKPILLVALALGVVGSLICGMAHTYDAVVFGRFVQGLGAGVAIVLWRAIAFDVLDKDAAYRMIATITPVIVISPAIMPIIGGGILAYFGWRNIFIAIAVASACAFLVTAAVLPETCRPTPEIGVVSRILRSYKTFFRFAIFSFQRMDTVYRLCRLLSVHRAISIGVRPHGLYANADFRPLRACRGLLCSG
;
A
#
# COMPACT_ATOMS: atom_id res chain seq x y z
N MET A 1 3.16 5.44 -16.11
CA MET A 1 1.86 6.05 -16.44
C MET A 1 2.07 6.95 -17.66
N PRO A 2 1.26 6.82 -18.72
CA PRO A 2 1.49 7.53 -19.98
C PRO A 2 1.38 9.06 -19.84
N ALA A 3 0.75 9.55 -18.77
CA ALA A 3 0.52 10.98 -18.53
C ALA A 3 1.74 11.74 -17.97
N LEU A 4 2.75 11.08 -17.39
CA LEU A 4 3.85 11.78 -16.70
C LEU A 4 4.66 12.70 -17.62
N PRO A 5 5.04 12.31 -18.85
CA PRO A 5 5.77 13.20 -19.75
C PRO A 5 4.94 14.45 -20.10
N THR A 6 3.63 14.27 -20.35
CA THR A 6 2.71 15.38 -20.64
C THR A 6 2.56 16.33 -19.45
N MET A 7 2.55 15.79 -18.22
CA MET A 7 2.50 16.59 -16.99
C MET A 7 3.80 17.35 -16.76
N ALA A 8 4.96 16.72 -16.99
CA ALA A 8 6.27 17.35 -16.84
C ALA A 8 6.41 18.57 -17.77
N GLN A 9 6.00 18.41 -19.04
CA GLN A 9 5.96 19.49 -20.02
C GLN A 9 5.00 20.61 -19.59
N ALA A 10 3.77 20.26 -19.18
CA ALA A 10 2.75 21.24 -18.81
C ALA A 10 3.05 22.03 -17.53
N LEU A 11 3.90 21.48 -16.64
CA LEU A 11 4.27 22.09 -15.36
C LEU A 11 5.70 22.62 -15.36
N HIS A 12 6.40 22.57 -16.49
CA HIS A 12 7.78 23.01 -16.67
C HIS A 12 8.76 22.42 -15.65
N VAL A 13 8.63 21.11 -15.37
CA VAL A 13 9.52 20.38 -14.46
C VAL A 13 10.27 19.26 -15.19
N SER A 14 11.38 18.81 -14.61
CA SER A 14 12.15 17.69 -15.18
C SER A 14 11.40 16.36 -15.04
N ASP A 15 11.72 15.41 -15.93
CA ASP A 15 11.19 14.04 -15.87
C ASP A 15 11.58 13.31 -14.57
N ALA A 16 12.68 13.70 -13.94
CA ALA A 16 13.05 13.19 -12.62
C ALA A 16 12.14 13.75 -11.51
N ALA A 17 11.83 15.05 -11.55
CA ALA A 17 10.98 15.70 -10.55
C ALA A 17 9.54 15.17 -10.59
N ILE A 18 8.97 14.97 -11.79
CA ILE A 18 7.59 14.50 -11.93
C ILE A 18 7.35 13.12 -11.30
N GLN A 19 8.40 12.29 -11.17
CA GLN A 19 8.30 10.97 -10.53
C GLN A 19 8.01 11.04 -9.02
N ALA A 20 8.30 12.16 -8.35
CA ALA A 20 8.05 12.32 -6.91
C ALA A 20 6.55 12.34 -6.56
N ILE A 21 5.67 12.45 -7.55
CA ILE A 21 4.22 12.32 -7.41
C ILE A 21 3.79 10.95 -6.84
N PHE A 22 4.52 9.86 -7.15
CA PHE A 22 4.20 8.54 -6.57
C PHE A 22 4.62 8.42 -5.11
N PRO A 23 5.87 8.75 -4.72
CA PRO A 23 6.26 8.82 -3.32
C PRO A 23 5.34 9.69 -2.48
N ALA A 24 4.90 10.87 -2.96
CA ALA A 24 3.99 11.72 -2.21
C ALA A 24 2.63 11.05 -1.93
N TYR A 25 2.06 10.37 -2.94
CA TYR A 25 0.84 9.59 -2.76
C TYR A 25 1.03 8.44 -1.76
N PHE A 26 2.11 7.66 -1.91
CA PHE A 26 2.40 6.55 -1.00
C PHE A 26 2.75 7.00 0.41
N ALA A 27 3.38 8.16 0.58
CA ALA A 27 3.59 8.79 1.87
C ALA A 27 2.24 9.11 2.53
N GLY A 28 1.29 9.68 1.79
CA GLY A 28 -0.07 9.89 2.27
C GLY A 28 -0.76 8.59 2.67
N VAL A 29 -0.66 7.54 1.83
CA VAL A 29 -1.20 6.20 2.15
C VAL A 29 -0.61 5.65 3.44
N ALA A 30 0.72 5.70 3.59
CA ALA A 30 1.41 5.21 4.78
C ALA A 30 0.96 5.99 6.03
N CYS A 31 0.93 7.33 5.96
CA CYS A 31 0.44 8.17 7.05
C CYS A 31 -1.00 7.81 7.43
N ALA A 32 -1.90 7.57 6.48
CA ALA A 32 -3.27 7.20 6.78
C ALA A 32 -3.42 5.81 7.41
N GLN A 33 -2.69 4.82 6.90
CA GLN A 33 -2.75 3.44 7.42
C GLN A 33 -2.32 3.36 8.89
N LEU A 34 -1.35 4.19 9.26
CA LEU A 34 -0.85 4.36 10.62
C LEU A 34 -1.92 4.78 11.63
N PHE A 35 -2.88 5.60 11.22
CA PHE A 35 -3.90 6.17 12.12
C PHE A 35 -5.28 5.54 11.95
N CYS A 36 -5.56 4.91 10.80
CA CYS A 36 -6.88 4.42 10.41
C CYS A 36 -7.55 3.50 11.45
N GLY A 37 -6.82 2.54 12.02
CA GLY A 37 -7.39 1.56 12.97
C GLY A 37 -8.01 2.22 14.20
N PRO A 38 -7.21 2.87 15.07
CA PRO A 38 -7.72 3.52 16.28
C PRO A 38 -8.73 4.63 16.02
N LEU A 39 -8.59 5.41 14.94
CA LEU A 39 -9.57 6.44 14.59
C LEU A 39 -10.91 5.83 14.21
N SER A 40 -10.93 4.78 13.39
CA SER A 40 -12.18 4.16 12.96
C SER A 40 -12.86 3.34 14.05
N ASP A 41 -12.10 2.79 15.01
CA ASP A 41 -12.68 2.15 16.20
C ASP A 41 -13.34 3.18 17.14
N HIS A 42 -12.80 4.39 17.20
CA HIS A 42 -13.28 5.43 18.13
C HIS A 42 -14.42 6.28 17.57
N TYR A 43 -14.26 6.81 16.36
CA TYR A 43 -15.23 7.72 15.76
C TYR A 43 -16.33 6.99 14.99
N GLY A 44 -16.20 5.68 14.78
CA GLY A 44 -17.08 4.92 13.92
C GLY A 44 -16.51 4.69 12.52
N ARG A 45 -17.04 3.69 11.83
CA ARG A 45 -16.53 3.28 10.51
C ARG A 45 -17.06 4.18 9.40
N LYS A 46 -18.36 4.53 9.44
CA LYS A 46 -18.97 5.36 8.38
C LYS A 46 -18.37 6.77 8.31
N PRO A 47 -18.25 7.57 9.40
CA PRO A 47 -17.71 8.93 9.31
C PRO A 47 -16.26 8.93 8.83
N ILE A 48 -15.44 7.97 9.28
CA ILE A 48 -14.05 7.86 8.83
C ILE A 48 -13.96 7.46 7.35
N LEU A 49 -14.87 6.59 6.87
CA LEU A 49 -14.95 6.28 5.44
C LEU A 49 -15.38 7.49 4.60
N LEU A 50 -16.36 8.26 5.07
CA LEU A 50 -16.81 9.48 4.38
C LEU A 50 -15.70 10.54 4.33
N VAL A 51 -14.95 10.74 5.42
CA VAL A 51 -13.76 11.61 5.42
C VAL A 51 -12.73 11.12 4.40
N ALA A 52 -12.47 9.82 4.33
CA ALA A 52 -11.53 9.26 3.37
C ALA A 52 -11.95 9.51 1.91
N LEU A 53 -13.23 9.31 1.60
CA LEU A 53 -13.78 9.57 0.27
C LEU A 53 -13.77 11.07 -0.06
N ALA A 54 -14.07 11.93 0.91
CA ALA A 54 -13.97 13.38 0.75
C ALA A 54 -12.53 13.84 0.47
N LEU A 55 -11.53 13.29 1.18
CA LEU A 55 -10.11 13.52 0.89
C LEU A 55 -9.75 13.06 -0.53
N GLY A 56 -10.30 11.94 -0.99
CA GLY A 56 -10.19 11.46 -2.36
C GLY A 56 -10.70 12.48 -3.39
N VAL A 57 -11.88 13.05 -3.15
CA VAL A 57 -12.46 14.11 -4.02
C VAL A 57 -11.58 15.36 -3.99
N VAL A 58 -11.27 15.89 -2.81
CA VAL A 58 -10.50 17.14 -2.64
C VAL A 58 -9.11 17.01 -3.24
N GLY A 59 -8.37 15.94 -2.93
CA GLY A 59 -7.04 15.71 -3.49
C GLY A 59 -7.06 15.57 -5.01
N SER A 60 -8.11 14.96 -5.57
CA SER A 60 -8.30 14.85 -7.02
C SER A 60 -8.60 16.20 -7.68
N LEU A 61 -9.46 17.02 -7.07
CA LEU A 61 -9.77 18.36 -7.57
C LEU A 61 -8.55 19.28 -7.53
N ILE A 62 -7.76 19.25 -6.45
CA ILE A 62 -6.48 19.96 -6.35
C ILE A 62 -5.58 19.59 -7.52
N CYS A 63 -5.40 18.29 -7.80
CA CYS A 63 -4.58 17.84 -8.92
C CYS A 63 -5.14 18.26 -10.28
N GLY A 64 -6.45 18.15 -10.50
CA GLY A 64 -7.10 18.51 -11.77
C GLY A 64 -6.99 20.00 -12.08
N MET A 65 -7.04 20.85 -11.06
CA MET A 65 -6.99 22.31 -11.17
C MET A 65 -5.58 22.88 -10.94
N ALA A 66 -4.57 22.05 -10.68
CA ALA A 66 -3.23 22.52 -10.31
C ALA A 66 -2.52 23.23 -11.48
N HIS A 67 -2.00 24.44 -11.23
CA HIS A 67 -1.15 25.16 -12.18
C HIS A 67 0.35 25.02 -11.89
N THR A 68 0.69 24.40 -10.75
CA THR A 68 2.07 24.22 -10.30
C THR A 68 2.33 22.76 -9.92
N TYR A 69 3.58 22.34 -10.02
CA TYR A 69 4.02 21.01 -9.60
C TYR A 69 3.73 20.73 -8.12
N ASP A 70 4.00 21.70 -7.25
CA ASP A 70 3.81 21.53 -5.80
C ASP A 70 2.33 21.30 -5.44
N ALA A 71 1.40 21.96 -6.14
CA ALA A 71 -0.03 21.73 -5.96
C ALA A 71 -0.42 20.30 -6.34
N VAL A 72 0.15 19.72 -7.42
CA VAL A 72 -0.07 18.32 -7.77
C VAL A 72 0.50 17.40 -6.69
N VAL A 73 1.73 17.64 -6.22
CA VAL A 73 2.37 16.84 -5.16
C VAL A 73 1.53 16.86 -3.88
N PHE A 74 1.06 18.04 -3.46
CA PHE A 74 0.18 18.21 -2.30
C PHE A 74 -1.15 17.49 -2.50
N GLY A 75 -1.83 17.70 -3.63
CA GLY A 75 -3.09 17.00 -3.96
C GLY A 75 -2.94 15.48 -3.96
N ARG A 76 -1.78 14.97 -4.39
CA ARG A 76 -1.45 13.54 -4.38
C ARG A 76 -1.23 13.00 -2.99
N PHE A 77 -0.59 13.76 -2.11
CA PHE A 77 -0.50 13.41 -0.69
C PHE A 77 -1.89 13.34 -0.04
N VAL A 78 -2.75 14.34 -0.28
CA VAL A 78 -4.14 14.37 0.22
C VAL A 78 -4.96 13.19 -0.30
N GLN A 79 -4.86 12.90 -1.59
CA GLN A 79 -5.53 11.74 -2.21
C GLN A 79 -5.00 10.42 -1.61
N GLY A 80 -3.71 10.34 -1.33
CA GLY A 80 -3.07 9.21 -0.66
C GLY A 80 -3.62 8.96 0.75
N LEU A 81 -3.85 10.03 1.52
CA LEU A 81 -4.47 9.91 2.85
C LEU A 81 -5.84 9.25 2.78
N GLY A 82 -6.70 9.70 1.85
CA GLY A 82 -8.02 9.09 1.63
C GLY A 82 -7.93 7.62 1.21
N ALA A 83 -7.06 7.31 0.26
CA ALA A 83 -6.87 5.95 -0.24
C ALA A 83 -6.36 4.98 0.86
N GLY A 84 -5.43 5.42 1.70
CA GLY A 84 -4.88 4.60 2.79
C GLY A 84 -5.94 4.18 3.80
N VAL A 85 -6.85 5.08 4.17
CA VAL A 85 -8.00 4.76 5.03
C VAL A 85 -8.93 3.76 4.34
N ALA A 86 -9.33 4.05 3.09
CA ALA A 86 -10.28 3.22 2.35
C ALA A 86 -9.80 1.76 2.20
N ILE A 87 -8.51 1.54 1.89
CA ILE A 87 -7.89 0.22 1.71
C ILE A 87 -8.01 -0.67 2.96
N VAL A 88 -7.96 -0.08 4.15
CA VAL A 88 -8.06 -0.82 5.42
C VAL A 88 -9.52 -1.01 5.81
N LEU A 89 -10.32 0.05 5.66
CA LEU A 89 -11.64 0.14 6.26
C LEU A 89 -12.69 -0.74 5.58
N TRP A 90 -12.59 -0.96 4.26
CA TRP A 90 -13.56 -1.80 3.53
C TRP A 90 -13.61 -3.24 4.07
N ARG A 91 -12.46 -3.80 4.47
CA ARG A 91 -12.40 -5.15 5.06
C ARG A 91 -12.96 -5.16 6.47
N ALA A 92 -12.65 -4.14 7.27
CA ALA A 92 -13.19 -4.03 8.62
C ALA A 92 -14.72 -3.95 8.58
N ILE A 93 -15.28 -3.10 7.72
CA ILE A 93 -16.72 -2.98 7.51
C ILE A 93 -17.34 -4.32 7.07
N ALA A 94 -16.68 -5.05 6.17
CA ALA A 94 -17.14 -6.38 5.75
C ALA A 94 -17.32 -7.34 6.94
N PHE A 95 -16.33 -7.38 7.85
CA PHE A 95 -16.39 -8.21 9.05
C PHE A 95 -17.30 -7.66 10.16
N ASP A 96 -17.57 -6.36 10.16
CA ASP A 96 -18.48 -5.72 11.12
C ASP A 96 -19.96 -5.94 10.76
N VAL A 97 -20.29 -6.07 9.46
CA VAL A 97 -21.68 -6.15 8.96
C VAL A 97 -22.12 -7.56 8.57
N LEU A 98 -21.18 -8.41 8.15
CA LEU A 98 -21.49 -9.75 7.65
C LEU A 98 -21.02 -10.83 8.63
N ASP A 99 -21.72 -11.96 8.62
CA ASP A 99 -21.22 -13.19 9.25
C ASP A 99 -19.84 -13.55 8.69
N LYS A 100 -18.99 -14.16 9.53
CA LYS A 100 -17.59 -14.48 9.17
C LYS A 100 -17.47 -15.17 7.81
N ASP A 101 -18.26 -16.21 7.57
CA ASP A 101 -18.21 -16.96 6.31
C ASP A 101 -18.69 -16.11 5.12
N ALA A 102 -19.68 -15.25 5.32
CA ALA A 102 -20.16 -14.33 4.29
C ALA A 102 -19.12 -13.24 3.99
N ALA A 103 -18.44 -12.70 5.00
CA ALA A 103 -17.35 -11.74 4.84
C ALA A 103 -16.18 -12.35 4.04
N TYR A 104 -15.76 -13.57 4.36
CA TYR A 104 -14.71 -14.27 3.60
C TYR A 104 -15.12 -14.50 2.14
N ARG A 105 -16.36 -14.92 1.87
CA ARG A 105 -16.88 -15.07 0.51
C ARG A 105 -16.91 -13.74 -0.25
N MET A 106 -17.36 -12.67 0.39
CA MET A 106 -17.39 -11.33 -0.22
C MET A 106 -15.97 -10.85 -0.56
N ILE A 107 -15.02 -10.98 0.38
CA ILE A 107 -13.62 -10.62 0.15
C ILE A 107 -13.03 -11.46 -0.99
N ALA A 108 -13.27 -12.77 -1.02
CA ALA A 108 -12.81 -13.65 -2.09
C ALA A 108 -13.39 -13.27 -3.46
N THR A 109 -14.63 -12.76 -3.50
CA THR A 109 -15.29 -12.32 -4.73
C THR A 109 -14.78 -10.97 -5.23
N ILE A 110 -14.52 -10.03 -4.32
CA ILE A 110 -14.03 -8.69 -4.66
C ILE A 110 -12.52 -8.68 -4.99
N THR A 111 -11.74 -9.58 -4.39
CA THR A 111 -10.27 -9.60 -4.54
C THR A 111 -9.81 -9.71 -6.00
N PRO A 112 -10.36 -10.61 -6.85
CA PRO A 112 -10.03 -10.66 -8.27
C PRO A 112 -10.25 -9.33 -8.99
N VAL A 113 -11.33 -8.60 -8.67
CA VAL A 113 -11.61 -7.28 -9.27
C VAL A 113 -10.51 -6.29 -8.92
N ILE A 114 -10.05 -6.27 -7.67
CA ILE A 114 -8.94 -5.42 -7.22
C ILE A 114 -7.64 -5.78 -7.95
N VAL A 115 -7.37 -7.07 -8.14
CA VAL A 115 -6.14 -7.55 -8.81
C VAL A 115 -6.13 -7.23 -10.30
N ILE A 116 -7.30 -7.27 -10.96
CA ILE A 116 -7.43 -6.96 -12.40
C ILE A 116 -7.43 -5.44 -12.64
N SER A 117 -7.89 -4.65 -11.67
CA SER A 117 -8.03 -3.19 -11.81
C SER A 117 -6.76 -2.48 -12.33
N PRO A 118 -5.54 -2.73 -11.82
CA PRO A 118 -4.32 -2.11 -12.34
C PRO A 118 -4.03 -2.35 -13.83
N ALA A 119 -4.57 -3.41 -14.43
CA ALA A 119 -4.43 -3.67 -15.86
C ALA A 119 -5.44 -2.85 -16.69
N ILE A 120 -6.63 -2.62 -16.16
CA ILE A 120 -7.70 -1.84 -16.83
C ILE A 120 -7.42 -0.34 -16.74
N MET A 121 -6.91 0.13 -15.59
CA MET A 121 -6.72 1.56 -15.33
C MET A 121 -5.83 2.28 -16.37
N PRO A 122 -4.70 1.73 -16.87
CA PRO A 122 -3.91 2.36 -17.92
C PRO A 122 -4.64 2.53 -19.26
N ILE A 123 -5.56 1.62 -19.60
CA ILE A 123 -6.35 1.69 -20.83
C ILE A 123 -7.33 2.87 -20.74
N ILE A 124 -8.08 2.94 -19.65
CA ILE A 124 -9.00 4.04 -19.38
C ILE A 124 -8.24 5.37 -19.28
N GLY A 125 -7.15 5.40 -18.50
CA GLY A 125 -6.32 6.58 -18.32
C GLY A 125 -5.63 7.05 -19.60
N GLY A 126 -5.20 6.12 -20.46
CA GLY A 126 -4.63 6.42 -21.78
C GLY A 126 -5.67 7.02 -22.72
N GLY A 127 -6.89 6.49 -22.73
CA GLY A 127 -8.01 7.07 -23.47
C GLY A 127 -8.34 8.50 -23.02
N ILE A 128 -8.49 8.71 -21.70
CA ILE A 128 -8.74 10.06 -21.16
C ILE A 128 -7.60 11.01 -21.52
N LEU A 129 -6.34 10.57 -21.38
CA LEU A 129 -5.18 11.37 -21.72
C LEU A 129 -5.19 11.81 -23.19
N ALA A 130 -5.52 10.91 -24.11
CA ALA A 130 -5.49 11.18 -25.55
C ALA A 130 -6.56 12.20 -25.99
N TYR A 131 -7.78 12.13 -25.44
CA TYR A 131 -8.88 12.99 -25.87
C TYR A 131 -9.10 14.23 -25.01
N PHE A 132 -8.80 14.15 -23.71
CA PHE A 132 -9.14 15.17 -22.72
C PHE A 132 -7.93 15.70 -21.94
N GLY A 133 -6.75 15.10 -22.09
CA GLY A 133 -5.54 15.52 -21.39
C GLY A 133 -5.45 15.04 -19.94
N TRP A 134 -4.29 15.31 -19.31
CA TRP A 134 -3.93 14.72 -18.02
C TRP A 134 -4.79 15.21 -16.83
N ARG A 135 -5.29 16.46 -16.89
CA ARG A 135 -6.13 17.03 -15.83
C ARG A 135 -7.41 16.23 -15.63
N ASN A 136 -8.00 15.76 -16.72
CA ASN A 136 -9.26 15.03 -16.71
C ASN A 136 -9.14 13.61 -16.14
N ILE A 137 -7.93 13.05 -16.03
CA ILE A 137 -7.68 11.82 -15.29
C ILE A 137 -8.02 12.03 -13.81
N PHE A 138 -7.59 13.16 -13.24
CA PHE A 138 -7.88 13.50 -11.86
C PHE A 138 -9.35 13.86 -11.65
N ILE A 139 -9.98 14.57 -12.59
CA ILE A 139 -11.42 14.86 -12.52
C ILE A 139 -12.25 13.58 -12.57
N ALA A 140 -11.90 12.60 -13.42
CA ALA A 140 -12.59 11.31 -13.45
C ALA A 140 -12.50 10.57 -12.11
N ILE A 141 -11.34 10.61 -11.44
CA ILE A 141 -11.17 10.04 -10.10
C ILE A 141 -11.98 10.82 -9.06
N ALA A 142 -12.05 12.16 -9.17
CA ALA A 142 -12.87 12.99 -8.30
C ALA A 142 -14.36 12.62 -8.40
N VAL A 143 -14.87 12.47 -9.63
CA VAL A 143 -16.25 12.05 -9.87
C VAL A 143 -16.51 10.65 -9.30
N ALA A 144 -15.63 9.69 -9.56
CA ALA A 144 -15.77 8.34 -9.01
C ALA A 144 -15.79 8.34 -7.47
N SER A 145 -14.91 9.14 -6.85
CA SER A 145 -14.84 9.28 -5.39
C SER A 145 -16.08 9.98 -4.82
N ALA A 146 -16.62 10.98 -5.53
CA ALA A 146 -17.85 11.67 -5.14
C ALA A 146 -19.07 10.75 -5.25
N CYS A 147 -19.18 9.95 -6.32
CA CYS A 147 -20.22 8.93 -6.45
C CYS A 147 -20.14 7.92 -5.30
N ALA A 148 -18.94 7.41 -4.99
CA ALA A 148 -18.75 6.50 -3.86
C ALA A 148 -19.09 7.16 -2.51
N PHE A 149 -18.77 8.44 -2.33
CA PHE A 149 -19.16 9.22 -1.15
C PHE A 149 -20.68 9.28 -0.99
N LEU A 150 -21.39 9.66 -2.05
CA LEU A 150 -22.86 9.77 -2.04
C LEU A 150 -23.53 8.42 -1.76
N VAL A 151 -23.08 7.35 -2.44
CA VAL A 151 -23.58 6.00 -2.21
C VAL A 151 -23.33 5.55 -0.78
N THR A 152 -22.12 5.78 -0.26
CA THR A 152 -21.78 5.41 1.13
C THR A 152 -22.62 6.20 2.13
N ALA A 153 -22.83 7.50 1.91
CA ALA A 153 -23.61 8.34 2.78
C ALA A 153 -25.07 7.87 2.87
N ALA A 154 -25.65 7.48 1.73
CA ALA A 154 -27.05 7.05 1.62
C ALA A 154 -27.28 5.60 2.07
N VAL A 155 -26.39 4.67 1.72
CA VAL A 155 -26.63 3.22 1.86
C VAL A 155 -26.01 2.64 3.12
N LEU A 156 -24.82 3.11 3.54
CA LEU A 156 -24.09 2.46 4.62
C LEU A 156 -24.64 2.91 5.98
N PRO A 157 -25.17 2.00 6.83
CA PRO A 157 -25.50 2.33 8.22
C PRO A 157 -24.22 2.48 9.06
N GLU A 158 -24.30 3.13 10.22
CA GLU A 158 -23.16 3.16 11.15
C GLU A 158 -22.94 1.77 11.75
N THR A 159 -21.71 1.27 11.67
CA THR A 159 -21.40 -0.13 12.04
C THR A 159 -20.65 -0.26 13.37
N CYS A 160 -20.03 0.81 13.87
CA CYS A 160 -19.29 0.79 15.15
C CYS A 160 -20.11 1.44 16.27
N ARG A 161 -20.30 0.72 17.39
CA ARG A 161 -20.78 1.30 18.65
C ARG A 161 -19.60 2.05 19.30
N PRO A 162 -19.66 3.37 19.52
CA PRO A 162 -18.57 4.11 20.14
C PRO A 162 -18.30 3.57 21.54
N THR A 163 -17.11 3.01 21.77
CA THR A 163 -16.73 2.51 23.10
C THR A 163 -16.25 3.70 23.95
N PRO A 164 -16.91 3.99 25.09
CA PRO A 164 -16.59 5.16 25.89
C PRO A 164 -15.43 4.82 26.82
N GLU A 165 -14.17 4.80 26.38
CA GLU A 165 -13.03 4.94 27.32
C GLU A 165 -11.63 5.15 26.67
N ILE A 166 -10.92 6.12 27.26
CA ILE A 166 -9.49 6.51 27.25
C ILE A 166 -8.79 6.75 25.89
N GLY A 167 -8.76 8.04 25.49
CA GLY A 167 -7.79 8.73 24.65
C GLY A 167 -7.19 7.98 23.44
N VAL A 168 -7.71 8.26 22.24
CA VAL A 168 -7.24 7.78 20.92
C VAL A 168 -5.72 7.80 20.79
N VAL A 169 -5.06 8.87 21.23
CA VAL A 169 -3.60 9.05 21.18
C VAL A 169 -2.86 8.02 22.03
N SER A 170 -3.36 7.70 23.22
CA SER A 170 -2.75 6.72 24.13
C SER A 170 -2.86 5.29 23.60
N ARG A 171 -3.97 4.97 22.93
CA ARG A 171 -4.20 3.67 22.27
C ARG A 171 -3.34 3.54 21.02
N ILE A 172 -3.22 4.60 20.21
CA ILE A 172 -2.28 4.68 19.08
C ILE A 172 -0.85 4.40 19.57
N LEU A 173 -0.35 5.13 20.57
CA LEU A 173 1.01 4.96 21.11
C LEU A 173 1.26 3.56 21.70
N ARG A 174 0.26 2.95 22.34
CA ARG A 174 0.36 1.60 22.89
C ARG A 174 0.38 0.54 21.78
N SER A 175 -0.49 0.67 20.77
CA SER A 175 -0.49 -0.18 19.58
C SER A 175 0.85 -0.09 18.84
N TYR A 176 1.44 1.11 18.72
CA TYR A 176 2.77 1.29 18.15
C TYR A 176 3.87 0.57 18.94
N LYS A 177 3.89 0.71 20.27
CA LYS A 177 4.88 0.01 21.12
C LYS A 177 4.80 -1.51 20.96
N THR A 178 3.59 -2.06 20.84
CA THR A 178 3.38 -3.48 20.62
C THR A 178 3.76 -3.91 19.20
N PHE A 179 3.40 -3.11 18.18
CA PHE A 179 3.70 -3.41 16.78
C PHE A 179 5.20 -3.33 16.47
N PHE A 180 5.92 -2.35 17.02
CA PHE A 180 7.37 -2.25 16.85
C PHE A 180 8.10 -3.44 17.48
N ARG A 181 7.60 -3.96 18.61
CA ARG A 181 8.12 -5.18 19.25
C ARG A 181 7.83 -6.43 18.40
N PHE A 182 6.67 -6.52 17.75
CA PHE A 182 6.33 -7.63 16.86
C PHE A 182 7.00 -7.54 15.48
N ALA A 183 7.19 -6.36 14.91
CA ALA A 183 7.85 -6.17 13.62
C ALA A 183 9.34 -6.58 13.67
N ILE A 184 10.03 -6.21 14.75
CA ILE A 184 11.40 -6.67 15.03
C ILE A 184 11.44 -8.20 15.17
N PHE A 185 10.42 -8.81 15.78
CA PHE A 185 10.32 -10.26 15.94
C PHE A 185 9.96 -11.01 14.63
N SER A 186 9.10 -10.45 13.78
CA SER A 186 8.72 -11.05 12.49
C SER A 186 9.84 -10.99 11.44
N PHE A 187 10.67 -9.94 11.47
CA PHE A 187 11.85 -9.84 10.61
C PHE A 187 12.84 -10.97 10.92
N GLN A 188 13.05 -11.31 12.20
CA GLN A 188 13.88 -12.44 12.62
C GLN A 188 13.35 -13.81 12.14
N ARG A 189 12.02 -13.97 12.02
CA ARG A 189 11.41 -15.22 11.52
C ARG A 189 11.51 -15.36 10.00
N MET A 190 11.43 -14.28 9.23
CA MET A 190 11.63 -14.31 7.77
C MET A 190 13.04 -14.76 7.40
N ASP A 191 14.08 -14.26 8.09
CA ASP A 191 15.46 -14.73 7.92
C ASP A 191 15.61 -16.24 8.19
N THR A 192 14.84 -16.76 9.14
CA THR A 192 14.85 -18.19 9.49
C THR A 192 14.20 -19.05 8.40
N VAL A 193 13.08 -18.59 7.83
CA VAL A 193 12.41 -19.27 6.70
C VAL A 193 13.29 -19.27 5.45
N TYR A 194 13.91 -18.13 5.10
CA TYR A 194 14.84 -18.04 3.98
C TYR A 194 16.07 -18.96 4.18
N ARG A 195 16.64 -19.03 5.39
CA ARG A 195 17.74 -19.96 5.72
C ARG A 195 17.32 -21.43 5.63
N LEU A 196 16.12 -21.77 6.10
CA LEU A 196 15.59 -23.13 6.03
C LEU A 196 15.31 -23.56 4.59
N CYS A 197 14.68 -22.70 3.78
CA CYS A 197 14.47 -22.96 2.35
C CYS A 197 15.80 -23.14 1.60
N ARG A 198 16.83 -22.35 1.94
CA ARG A 198 18.17 -22.50 1.37
C ARG A 198 18.81 -23.83 1.77
N LEU A 199 18.74 -24.24 3.05
CA LEU A 199 19.24 -25.52 3.53
C LEU A 199 18.52 -26.71 2.89
N LEU A 200 17.19 -26.64 2.74
CA LEU A 200 16.40 -27.66 2.06
C LEU A 200 16.76 -27.74 0.57
N SER A 201 16.98 -26.60 -0.11
CA SER A 201 17.42 -26.60 -1.51
C SER A 201 18.80 -27.23 -1.69
N VAL A 202 19.73 -27.00 -0.76
CA VAL A 202 21.08 -27.58 -0.77
C VAL A 202 21.03 -29.07 -0.43
N HIS A 203 20.25 -29.47 0.59
CA HIS A 203 20.08 -30.88 0.95
C HIS A 203 19.43 -31.67 -0.19
N ARG A 204 18.45 -31.08 -0.88
CA ARG A 204 17.80 -31.69 -2.05
C ARG A 204 18.75 -31.80 -3.25
N ALA A 205 19.63 -30.80 -3.46
CA ALA A 205 20.67 -30.87 -4.48
C ALA A 205 21.72 -31.97 -4.20
N ILE A 206 22.07 -32.16 -2.92
CA ILE A 206 22.99 -33.23 -2.48
C ILE A 206 22.32 -34.61 -2.60
N SER A 207 21.05 -34.75 -2.22
CA SER A 207 20.34 -36.03 -2.27
C SER A 207 20.01 -36.53 -3.68
N ILE A 208 19.89 -35.62 -4.67
CA ILE A 208 19.63 -35.99 -6.07
C ILE A 208 20.96 -36.26 -6.82
N GLY A 209 22.12 -36.13 -6.17
CA GLY A 209 23.42 -36.44 -6.78
C GLY A 209 23.79 -35.53 -7.96
N VAL A 210 23.09 -34.39 -8.11
CA VAL A 210 23.39 -33.40 -9.15
C VAL A 210 24.67 -32.69 -8.75
N ARG A 211 25.80 -33.14 -9.30
CA ARG A 211 27.04 -32.33 -9.28
C ARG A 211 26.70 -30.99 -9.93
N PRO A 212 27.05 -29.85 -9.31
CA PRO A 212 26.85 -28.54 -9.92
C PRO A 212 27.81 -28.38 -11.10
N HIS A 213 27.48 -28.97 -12.24
CA HIS A 213 28.16 -28.71 -13.50
C HIS A 213 27.63 -27.38 -14.05
N GLY A 214 28.46 -26.34 -13.98
CA GLY A 214 28.45 -25.27 -14.99
C GLY A 214 28.09 -23.84 -14.58
N LEU A 215 27.82 -23.51 -13.30
CA LEU A 215 27.40 -22.14 -12.93
C LEU A 215 28.35 -21.38 -11.99
N TYR A 216 29.54 -21.92 -11.69
CA TYR A 216 30.53 -21.28 -10.81
C TYR A 216 31.91 -21.08 -11.47
N ALA A 217 31.99 -20.92 -12.80
CA ALA A 217 33.26 -20.74 -13.48
C ALA A 217 33.84 -19.31 -13.43
N ASN A 218 33.11 -18.29 -12.94
CA ASN A 218 33.59 -16.90 -12.93
C ASN A 218 33.19 -16.10 -11.66
N ALA A 219 33.09 -16.75 -10.51
CA ALA A 219 33.06 -16.04 -9.23
C ALA A 219 34.41 -16.29 -8.54
N ASP A 220 35.34 -15.38 -8.79
CA ASP A 220 36.65 -15.26 -8.17
C ASP A 220 36.48 -15.06 -6.66
N PHE A 221 36.36 -16.16 -5.92
CA PHE A 221 36.37 -16.20 -4.46
C PHE A 221 37.80 -16.52 -4.00
N ARG A 222 38.58 -15.48 -3.71
CA ARG A 222 39.78 -15.59 -2.88
C ARG A 222 39.38 -16.15 -1.51
N PRO A 223 39.84 -17.33 -1.08
CA PRO A 223 39.56 -17.83 0.25
C PRO A 223 40.48 -17.17 1.28
N LEU A 224 39.86 -16.53 2.27
CA LEU A 224 40.45 -16.20 3.56
C LEU A 224 41.09 -17.46 4.17
N ARG A 225 42.42 -17.56 4.06
CA ARG A 225 43.24 -18.45 4.91
C ARG A 225 43.27 -17.87 6.32
N ALA A 226 42.29 -18.22 7.15
CA ALA A 226 42.39 -18.05 8.59
C ALA A 226 41.37 -18.96 9.26
N CYS A 227 41.85 -20.07 9.83
CA CYS A 227 41.24 -20.98 10.81
C CYS A 227 41.57 -22.45 10.49
N ARG A 228 42.85 -22.74 10.26
CA ARG A 228 43.41 -24.09 10.34
C ARG A 228 44.54 -24.02 11.35
N GLY A 229 44.29 -24.47 12.59
CA GLY A 229 45.36 -24.75 13.54
C GLY A 229 45.18 -24.28 14.98
N LEU A 230 44.04 -24.50 15.65
CA LEU A 230 43.97 -24.23 17.10
C LEU A 230 43.01 -25.12 17.93
N LEU A 231 42.60 -26.30 17.46
CA LEU A 231 41.76 -27.21 18.26
C LEU A 231 42.15 -28.70 18.22
N CYS A 232 43.42 -29.02 17.95
CA CYS A 232 43.96 -30.37 18.22
C CYS A 232 45.40 -30.26 18.77
N SER A 233 45.55 -30.02 20.08
CA SER A 233 46.70 -30.45 20.90
C SER A 233 46.51 -30.00 22.34
N GLY A 234 46.63 -30.93 23.29
CA GLY A 234 46.86 -30.65 24.71
C GLY A 234 45.61 -30.70 25.58
#